data_AF-A0A259DEK6-F1
#
_entry.id   AF-A0A259DEK6-F1
#
_cell.length_a   1.000
_cell.length_b   1.000
_cell.length_c   1.000
_cell.angle_alpha   90.00
_cell.angle_beta   90.00
_cell.angle_gamma   90.00
#
_symmetry.space_group_name_H-M   'P 1'
#
loop_
_entity.id
_entity.type
_entity.pdbx_description
1 polymer ?
#
loop_
_entity_poly.entity_id
_entity_poly.type
_entity_poly.pdbx_seq_one_letter_code
_entity_poly.pdbx_strand_id
1 'polypeptide(L)'
;MRLTALLVAALCWLAPDLANAQDAAAIIAENRDQIEKPSRQTIGPVIAALAASGDAMADDILTAWAEKRLVVRKSDDALFLATPDGDGFLLTGLDGTPAGTAAKSDLTELKPNAGVRGVIAAALVQFTLSDPSPARRRAALDSIARDPTPETLEPLRASIASETDPELKALKERLERFLTLSFDPDSAARVAAISALGSDTSLDVRAALNPLVATTRVAALSKPDGNVARVLGVGRDLTEVEAYDLLVVAGLAPARLTLEEQRAALV
;
A
#
# COMPACT_ATOMS: atom_id res chain seq x y z
N MET A 1 23.86 56.76 -4.67
CA MET A 1 23.51 56.18 -3.35
C MET A 1 22.03 55.80 -3.18
N ARG A 2 21.07 56.28 -4.00
CA ARG A 2 19.66 55.86 -3.89
C ARG A 2 19.26 54.63 -4.73
N LEU A 3 20.00 54.31 -5.80
CA LEU A 3 19.74 53.10 -6.61
C LEU A 3 20.27 51.81 -5.99
N THR A 4 21.37 51.87 -5.23
CA THR A 4 21.93 50.69 -4.55
C THR A 4 21.06 50.20 -3.41
N ALA A 5 20.26 51.08 -2.78
CA ALA A 5 19.33 50.72 -1.72
C ALA A 5 18.08 49.97 -2.24
N LEU A 6 17.66 50.22 -3.48
CA LEU A 6 16.49 49.55 -4.09
C LEU A 6 16.81 48.14 -4.59
N LEU A 7 18.06 47.86 -4.94
CA LEU A 7 18.50 46.54 -5.42
C LEU A 7 18.70 45.51 -4.30
N VAL A 8 18.98 45.98 -3.07
CA VAL A 8 19.06 45.11 -1.88
C VAL A 8 17.66 44.75 -1.35
N ALA A 9 16.69 45.66 -1.46
CA ALA A 9 15.31 45.39 -1.03
C ALA A 9 14.58 44.40 -1.95
N ALA A 10 14.92 44.33 -3.24
CA ALA A 10 14.33 43.39 -4.20
C ALA A 10 14.91 41.97 -4.09
N LEU A 11 16.09 41.79 -3.48
CA LEU A 11 16.74 40.49 -3.37
C LEU A 11 16.29 39.68 -2.13
N CYS A 12 15.60 40.31 -1.18
CA CYS A 12 15.06 39.65 0.02
C CYS A 12 13.66 39.03 -0.18
N TRP A 13 13.02 39.21 -1.34
CA TRP A 13 11.70 38.64 -1.66
C TRP A 13 11.77 37.38 -2.55
N LEU A 14 12.98 36.94 -2.89
CA LEU A 14 13.24 35.71 -3.65
C LEU A 14 13.87 34.62 -2.79
N ALA A 15 13.82 34.75 -1.46
CA ALA A 15 14.05 33.59 -0.60
C ALA A 15 12.90 32.61 -0.89
N PRO A 16 13.15 31.42 -1.46
CA PRO A 16 12.15 30.37 -1.40
C PRO A 16 11.80 30.21 0.08
N ASP A 17 10.51 30.17 0.41
CA ASP A 17 10.10 29.61 1.68
C ASP A 17 10.81 28.27 1.78
N LEU A 18 11.84 28.19 2.62
CA LEU A 18 12.37 26.93 3.09
C LEU A 18 11.17 26.35 3.83
N ALA A 19 10.39 25.53 3.14
CA ALA A 19 9.32 24.75 3.71
C ALA A 19 9.91 24.16 4.99
N ASN A 20 9.43 24.64 6.13
CA ASN A 20 9.92 24.14 7.41
C ASN A 20 9.52 22.68 7.44
N ALA A 21 10.49 21.79 7.21
CA ALA A 21 10.33 20.38 7.47
C ALA A 21 9.89 20.28 8.93
N GLN A 22 8.62 19.90 9.14
CA GLN A 22 8.06 19.82 10.48
C GLN A 22 8.71 18.61 11.14
N ASP A 23 9.40 18.82 12.25
CA ASP A 23 10.08 17.77 13.01
C ASP A 23 9.11 16.60 13.30
N ALA A 24 9.54 15.38 13.03
CA ALA A 24 8.73 14.18 13.30
C ALA A 24 8.33 14.09 14.79
N ALA A 25 9.21 14.50 15.71
CA ALA A 25 8.90 14.55 17.12
C ALA A 25 7.77 15.54 17.44
N ALA A 26 7.72 16.68 16.76
CA ALA A 26 6.64 17.66 16.90
C ALA A 26 5.30 17.12 16.38
N ILE A 27 5.31 16.45 15.22
CA ILE A 27 4.10 15.81 14.66
C ILE A 27 3.54 14.76 15.63
N ILE A 28 4.41 13.95 16.23
CA ILE A 28 4.02 12.95 17.24
C ILE A 28 3.46 13.64 18.49
N ALA A 29 4.11 14.71 18.98
CA ALA A 29 3.67 15.43 20.17
C ALA A 29 2.28 16.06 19.98
N GLU A 30 2.04 16.71 18.84
CA GLU A 30 0.75 17.32 18.48
C GLU A 30 -0.38 16.29 18.35
N ASN A 31 -0.03 15.03 18.03
CA ASN A 31 -0.99 13.96 17.76
C ASN A 31 -0.92 12.81 18.78
N ARG A 32 -0.35 13.04 19.97
CA ARG A 32 -0.05 12.00 20.97
C ARG A 32 -1.24 11.11 21.29
N ASP A 33 -2.43 11.69 21.47
CA ASP A 33 -3.66 10.94 21.74
C ASP A 33 -3.97 9.88 20.67
N GLN A 34 -3.70 10.19 19.40
CA GLN A 34 -3.91 9.27 18.28
C GLN A 34 -2.84 8.17 18.21
N ILE A 35 -1.65 8.40 18.78
CA ILE A 35 -0.58 7.39 18.86
C ILE A 35 -0.84 6.43 20.03
N GLU A 36 -1.29 6.95 21.17
CA GLU A 36 -1.61 6.15 22.35
C GLU A 36 -2.92 5.37 22.21
N LYS A 37 -3.91 5.94 21.54
CA LYS A 37 -5.22 5.31 21.28
C LYS A 37 -5.50 5.27 19.78
N PRO A 38 -4.75 4.46 19.02
CA PRO A 38 -4.80 4.53 17.57
C PRO A 38 -6.09 3.97 17.00
N SER A 39 -6.64 4.68 16.02
CA SER A 39 -7.80 4.29 15.23
C SER A 39 -7.45 4.36 13.74
N ARG A 40 -7.80 3.32 12.98
CA ARG A 40 -7.59 3.30 11.53
C ARG A 40 -8.28 4.49 10.84
N GLN A 41 -9.40 4.96 11.39
CA GLN A 41 -10.21 6.03 10.78
C GLN A 41 -9.56 7.41 10.90
N THR A 42 -8.74 7.65 11.92
CA THR A 42 -8.22 8.99 12.23
C THR A 42 -6.71 9.09 12.05
N ILE A 43 -5.98 7.97 12.09
CA ILE A 43 -4.51 8.00 12.09
C ILE A 43 -3.87 8.37 10.74
N GLY A 44 -4.63 8.22 9.64
CA GLY A 44 -4.13 8.42 8.28
C GLY A 44 -3.41 9.76 8.08
N PRO A 45 -4.03 10.91 8.40
CA PRO A 45 -3.39 12.22 8.31
C PRO A 45 -2.09 12.36 9.11
N VAL A 46 -1.99 11.75 10.29
CA VAL A 46 -0.77 11.83 11.14
C VAL A 46 0.38 11.07 10.48
N ILE A 47 0.11 9.86 10.01
CA ILE A 47 1.10 9.05 9.29
C ILE A 47 1.49 9.71 7.97
N ALA A 48 0.55 10.31 7.25
CA ALA A 48 0.83 11.07 6.03
C ALA A 48 1.68 12.31 6.30
N ALA A 49 1.45 13.02 7.40
CA ALA A 49 2.28 14.15 7.82
C ALA A 49 3.71 13.70 8.16
N LEU A 50 3.86 12.58 8.88
CA LEU A 50 5.18 11.97 9.13
C LEU A 50 5.87 11.58 7.81
N ALA A 51 5.15 10.94 6.90
CA ALA A 51 5.66 10.56 5.58
C ALA A 51 6.11 11.75 4.73
N ALA A 52 5.40 12.89 4.84
CA ALA A 52 5.67 14.10 4.10
C ALA A 52 6.68 15.05 4.76
N SER A 53 7.07 14.82 6.03
CA SER A 53 7.92 15.74 6.78
C SER A 53 9.34 15.83 6.21
N GLY A 54 9.84 14.75 5.60
CA GLY A 54 11.24 14.63 5.18
C GLY A 54 12.24 14.48 6.34
N ASP A 55 11.74 14.29 7.56
CA ASP A 55 12.55 14.10 8.75
C ASP A 55 13.23 12.72 8.76
N ALA A 56 14.51 12.67 9.14
CA ALA A 56 15.30 11.44 9.14
C ALA A 56 14.78 10.39 10.13
N MET A 57 14.12 10.81 11.22
CA MET A 57 13.59 9.93 12.26
C MET A 57 12.18 9.39 11.95
N ALA A 58 11.49 9.92 10.95
CA ALA A 58 10.10 9.54 10.70
C ALA A 58 9.94 8.04 10.36
N ASP A 59 10.86 7.47 9.57
CA ASP A 59 10.90 6.04 9.25
C ASP A 59 11.18 5.18 10.49
N ASP A 60 12.18 5.57 11.30
CA ASP A 60 12.54 4.86 12.54
C ASP A 60 11.40 4.86 13.56
N ILE A 61 10.68 5.98 13.69
CA ILE A 61 9.51 6.11 14.57
C ILE A 61 8.37 5.19 14.11
N LEU A 62 8.01 5.25 12.82
CA LEU A 62 6.95 4.40 12.27
C LEU A 62 7.32 2.91 12.36
N THR A 63 8.57 2.55 12.07
CA THR A 63 9.08 1.18 12.18
C THR A 63 9.02 0.70 13.62
N ALA A 64 9.52 1.50 14.57
CA ALA A 64 9.44 1.15 15.99
C ALA A 64 7.99 1.01 16.46
N TRP A 65 7.08 1.86 15.99
CA TRP A 65 5.68 1.75 16.36
C TRP A 65 5.03 0.48 15.82
N ALA A 66 5.26 0.14 14.55
CA ALA A 66 4.80 -1.11 13.94
C ALA A 66 5.30 -2.35 14.70
N GLU A 67 6.53 -2.29 15.21
CA GLU A 67 7.21 -3.36 15.94
C GLU A 67 6.96 -3.34 17.46
N LYS A 68 6.09 -2.44 17.97
CA LYS A 68 5.78 -2.27 19.41
C LYS A 68 7.00 -1.86 20.25
N ARG A 69 7.97 -1.21 19.60
CA ARG A 69 9.17 -0.62 20.20
C ARG A 69 9.03 0.87 20.49
N LEU A 70 7.96 1.54 20.03
CA LEU A 70 7.60 2.87 20.53
C LEU A 70 7.00 2.73 21.93
N VAL A 71 7.59 3.39 22.92
CA VAL A 71 7.25 3.24 24.34
C VAL A 71 7.07 4.59 25.03
N VAL A 72 6.28 4.61 26.10
CA VAL A 72 6.21 5.70 27.08
C VAL A 72 6.96 5.30 28.34
N ARG A 73 7.89 6.13 28.80
CA ARG A 73 8.60 5.93 30.07
C ARG A 73 7.76 6.48 31.23
N LYS A 74 7.50 5.65 32.24
CA LYS A 74 6.57 5.97 33.34
C LYS A 74 7.02 7.09 34.27
N SER A 75 8.33 7.33 34.37
CA SER A 75 8.88 8.33 35.30
C SER A 75 8.58 9.77 34.89
N ASP A 76 8.49 10.04 33.59
CA ASP A 76 8.39 11.37 33.01
C ASP A 76 7.39 11.48 31.85
N ASP A 77 6.67 10.40 31.56
CA ASP A 77 5.63 10.33 30.53
C ASP A 77 6.13 10.69 29.12
N ALA A 78 7.43 10.50 28.88
CA ALA A 78 8.08 10.80 27.61
C ALA A 78 8.13 9.59 26.67
N LEU A 79 8.08 9.86 25.36
CA LEU A 79 8.11 8.86 24.29
C LEU A 79 9.54 8.53 23.86
N PHE A 80 9.82 7.24 23.67
CA PHE A 80 11.12 6.75 23.21
C PHE A 80 10.98 5.59 22.23
N LEU A 81 12.01 5.38 21.42
CA LEU A 81 12.25 4.14 20.69
C LEU A 81 13.06 3.22 21.59
N ALA A 82 12.55 2.01 21.85
CA ALA A 82 13.19 1.02 22.71
C ALA A 82 13.82 -0.10 21.87
N THR A 83 15.09 -0.38 22.12
CA THR A 83 15.80 -1.54 21.55
C THR A 83 16.24 -2.46 22.69
N PRO A 84 16.00 -3.79 22.62
CA PRO A 84 16.42 -4.71 23.67
C PRO A 84 17.92 -4.60 23.97
N ASP A 85 18.27 -4.50 25.26
CA ASP A 85 19.66 -4.47 25.74
C ASP A 85 19.77 -5.22 27.08
N GLY A 86 20.33 -6.43 27.04
CA GLY A 86 20.38 -7.34 28.19
C GLY A 86 18.98 -7.60 28.78
N ASP A 87 18.82 -7.30 30.06
CA ASP A 87 17.56 -7.46 30.82
C ASP A 87 16.62 -6.25 30.70
N GLY A 88 17.02 -5.20 29.95
CA GLY A 88 16.29 -3.96 29.78
C GLY A 88 16.21 -3.51 28.33
N PHE A 89 16.10 -2.20 28.15
CA PHE A 89 16.07 -1.55 26.84
C PHE A 89 17.00 -0.35 26.81
N LEU A 90 17.70 -0.19 25.70
CA LEU A 90 18.30 1.08 25.32
C LEU A 90 17.20 1.98 24.74
N LEU A 91 17.15 3.23 25.20
CA LEU A 91 16.19 4.24 24.76
C LEU A 91 16.86 5.25 23.82
N THR A 92 16.17 5.56 22.74
CA THR A 92 16.50 6.66 21.83
C THR A 92 15.33 7.63 21.80
N GLY A 93 15.62 8.93 21.88
CA GLY A 93 14.63 10.00 21.71
C GLY A 93 14.03 9.99 20.31
N LEU A 94 12.88 10.66 20.14
CA LEU A 94 12.25 10.79 18.82
C LEU A 94 13.08 11.66 17.85
N ASP A 95 14.03 12.42 18.38
CA ASP A 95 15.04 13.21 17.65
C ASP A 95 16.32 12.41 17.33
N GLY A 96 16.35 11.11 17.68
CA GLY A 96 17.50 10.24 17.47
C GLY A 96 18.58 10.31 18.55
N THR A 97 18.40 11.13 19.60
CA THR A 97 19.41 11.27 20.67
C THR A 97 19.40 10.07 21.63
N PRO A 98 20.56 9.57 22.09
CA PRO A 98 20.60 8.52 23.12
C PRO A 98 19.97 8.99 24.43
N ALA A 99 19.04 8.22 24.98
CA ALA A 99 18.25 8.57 26.17
C ALA A 99 18.46 7.62 27.36
N GLY A 100 19.57 6.87 27.36
CA GLY A 100 19.95 5.95 28.42
C GLY A 100 19.25 4.60 28.33
N THR A 101 19.16 3.88 29.45
CA THR A 101 18.51 2.57 29.54
C THR A 101 17.33 2.59 30.51
N ALA A 102 16.38 1.68 30.31
CA ALA A 102 15.24 1.49 31.21
C ALA A 102 14.88 0.01 31.35
N ALA A 103 14.38 -0.37 32.52
CA ALA A 103 13.83 -1.70 32.72
C ALA A 103 12.47 -1.83 32.03
N LYS A 104 12.10 -3.05 31.63
CA LYS A 104 10.78 -3.31 31.02
C LYS A 104 9.60 -2.86 31.89
N SER A 105 9.75 -2.94 33.22
CA SER A 105 8.75 -2.50 34.19
C SER A 105 8.46 -1.00 34.12
N ASP A 106 9.39 -0.21 33.60
CA ASP A 106 9.33 1.25 33.61
C ASP A 106 8.77 1.81 32.30
N LEU A 107 8.46 0.93 31.35
CA LEU A 107 8.01 1.27 30.00
C LEU A 107 6.59 0.78 29.77
N THR A 108 5.84 1.54 28.97
CA THR A 108 4.53 1.15 28.44
C THR A 108 4.64 1.12 26.92
N GLU A 109 4.52 -0.07 26.33
CA GLU A 109 4.54 -0.26 24.86
C GLU A 109 3.28 0.33 24.22
N LEU A 110 3.47 1.16 23.18
CA LEU A 110 2.36 1.65 22.34
C LEU A 110 2.12 0.66 21.19
N LYS A 111 0.92 0.08 21.16
CA LYS A 111 0.57 -1.03 20.27
C LYS A 111 -0.40 -0.57 19.18
N PRO A 112 0.01 -0.51 17.90
CA PRO A 112 -0.93 -0.24 16.83
C PRO A 112 -1.88 -1.43 16.65
N ASN A 113 -3.16 -1.13 16.41
CA ASN A 113 -4.15 -2.14 16.04
C ASN A 113 -3.89 -2.64 14.60
N ALA A 114 -4.52 -3.76 14.22
CA ALA A 114 -4.28 -4.38 12.91
C ALA A 114 -4.54 -3.43 11.73
N GLY A 115 -5.57 -2.59 11.81
CA GLY A 115 -5.89 -1.61 10.77
C GLY A 115 -4.84 -0.51 10.66
N VAL A 116 -4.35 0.00 11.80
CA VAL A 116 -3.30 1.03 11.88
C VAL A 116 -1.98 0.47 11.37
N ARG A 117 -1.64 -0.80 11.67
CA ARG A 117 -0.43 -1.45 11.11
C ARG A 117 -0.43 -1.47 9.59
N GLY A 118 -1.59 -1.68 8.96
CA GLY A 118 -1.70 -1.59 7.50
C GLY A 118 -1.39 -0.19 6.96
N VAL A 119 -1.87 0.86 7.64
CA VAL A 119 -1.57 2.25 7.28
C VAL A 119 -0.08 2.58 7.47
N ILE A 120 0.52 2.15 8.59
CA ILE A 120 1.96 2.32 8.83
C ILE A 120 2.78 1.61 7.76
N ALA A 121 2.43 0.36 7.42
CA ALA A 121 3.13 -0.40 6.39
C ALA A 121 3.08 0.31 5.02
N ALA A 122 1.93 0.85 4.63
CA ALA A 122 1.80 1.61 3.39
C ALA A 122 2.69 2.88 3.39
N ALA A 123 2.79 3.57 4.53
CA ALA A 123 3.65 4.74 4.66
C ALA A 123 5.15 4.40 4.64
N LEU A 124 5.56 3.28 5.27
CA LEU A 124 6.94 2.78 5.17
C LEU A 124 7.30 2.40 3.72
N VAL A 125 6.36 1.86 2.95
CA VAL A 125 6.54 1.68 1.50
C VAL A 125 6.78 3.03 0.80
N GLN A 126 6.02 4.08 1.13
CA GLN A 126 6.25 5.42 0.57
C GLN A 126 7.64 5.97 0.90
N PHE A 127 8.12 5.78 2.13
CA PHE A 127 9.47 6.18 2.55
C PHE A 127 10.55 5.47 1.73
N THR A 128 10.47 4.15 1.62
CA THR A 128 11.45 3.37 0.85
C THR A 128 11.41 3.74 -0.65
N LEU A 129 10.24 4.08 -1.19
CA LEU A 129 10.09 4.59 -2.56
C LEU A 129 10.64 6.00 -2.78
N SER A 130 10.83 6.79 -1.72
CA SER A 130 11.35 8.17 -1.78
C SER A 130 12.74 8.29 -1.15
N ASP A 131 13.35 7.16 -0.79
CA ASP A 131 14.62 7.10 -0.09
C ASP A 131 15.74 7.80 -0.86
N PRO A 132 16.67 8.55 -0.21
CA PRO A 132 17.79 9.21 -0.89
C PRO A 132 18.66 8.26 -1.75
N SER A 133 18.77 6.99 -1.37
CA SER A 133 19.52 5.94 -2.06
C SER A 133 18.73 5.36 -3.23
N PRO A 134 19.20 5.53 -4.48
CA PRO A 134 18.55 4.93 -5.66
C PRO A 134 18.47 3.40 -5.60
N ALA A 135 19.41 2.75 -4.91
CA ALA A 135 19.41 1.29 -4.75
C ALA A 135 18.25 0.83 -3.85
N ARG A 136 17.94 1.57 -2.78
CA ARG A 136 16.81 1.26 -1.88
C ARG A 136 15.47 1.51 -2.56
N ARG A 137 15.34 2.60 -3.31
CA ARG A 137 14.16 2.86 -4.15
C ARG A 137 13.92 1.74 -5.16
N ARG A 138 14.97 1.27 -5.83
CA ARG A 138 14.88 0.13 -6.78
C ARG A 138 14.41 -1.16 -6.10
N ALA A 139 15.01 -1.50 -4.96
CA ALA A 139 14.62 -2.68 -4.21
C ALA A 139 13.14 -2.64 -3.76
N ALA A 140 12.63 -1.45 -3.40
CA ALA A 140 11.21 -1.26 -3.09
C ALA A 140 10.33 -1.53 -4.31
N LEU A 141 10.69 -1.01 -5.49
CA LEU A 141 9.97 -1.27 -6.74
C LEU A 141 9.97 -2.76 -7.12
N ASP A 142 11.12 -3.43 -6.98
CA ASP A 142 11.24 -4.87 -7.23
C ASP A 142 10.36 -5.71 -6.28
N SER A 143 10.22 -5.26 -5.02
CA SER A 143 9.35 -5.91 -4.04
C SER A 143 7.88 -5.75 -4.41
N ILE A 144 7.45 -4.53 -4.75
CA ILE A 144 6.06 -4.25 -5.17
C ILE A 144 5.72 -5.01 -6.46
N ALA A 145 6.65 -5.08 -7.41
CA ALA A 145 6.44 -5.82 -8.66
C ALA A 145 6.26 -7.33 -8.43
N ARG A 146 6.90 -7.89 -7.39
CA ARG A 146 6.82 -9.31 -7.04
C ARG A 146 5.51 -9.67 -6.34
N ASP A 147 5.04 -8.81 -5.44
CA ASP A 147 3.82 -9.00 -4.66
C ASP A 147 2.95 -7.73 -4.68
N PRO A 148 2.27 -7.47 -5.81
CA PRO A 148 1.50 -6.24 -5.98
C PRO A 148 0.25 -6.31 -5.10
N THR A 149 0.00 -5.25 -4.33
CA THR A 149 -1.16 -5.13 -3.42
C THR A 149 -1.88 -3.80 -3.62
N PRO A 150 -3.21 -3.70 -3.39
CA PRO A 150 -3.95 -2.44 -3.49
C PRO A 150 -3.34 -1.31 -2.66
N GLU A 151 -2.79 -1.63 -1.49
CA GLU A 151 -2.22 -0.68 -0.53
C GLU A 151 -0.94 0.00 -1.04
N THR A 152 -0.27 -0.57 -2.05
CA THR A 152 0.99 -0.03 -2.61
C THR A 152 0.78 0.96 -3.75
N LEU A 153 -0.43 1.07 -4.32
CA LEU A 153 -0.71 1.92 -5.47
C LEU A 153 -0.58 3.41 -5.15
N GLU A 154 -1.22 3.88 -4.08
CA GLU A 154 -1.17 5.30 -3.69
C GLU A 154 0.24 5.76 -3.25
N PRO A 155 0.98 5.01 -2.41
CA PRO A 155 2.39 5.30 -2.12
C PRO A 155 3.26 5.40 -3.39
N LEU A 156 3.05 4.50 -4.35
CA LEU A 156 3.77 4.52 -5.62
C LEU A 156 3.47 5.79 -6.41
N ARG A 157 2.19 6.16 -6.57
CA ARG A 157 1.76 7.39 -7.25
C ARG A 157 2.37 8.63 -6.62
N ALA A 158 2.33 8.74 -5.30
CA ALA A 158 2.91 9.86 -4.57
C ALA A 158 4.43 10.00 -4.81
N SER A 159 5.14 8.89 -5.02
CA SER A 159 6.60 8.87 -5.21
C SER A 159 7.09 9.19 -6.63
N ILE A 160 6.20 9.27 -7.64
CA ILE A 160 6.59 9.46 -9.05
C ILE A 160 7.07 10.90 -9.31
N ALA A 161 6.33 11.88 -8.79
CA ALA A 161 6.57 13.28 -9.10
C ALA A 161 7.92 13.78 -8.57
N SER A 162 8.37 13.27 -7.42
CA SER A 162 9.63 13.61 -6.77
C SER A 162 10.84 12.79 -7.25
N GLU A 163 10.63 11.79 -8.12
CA GLU A 163 11.75 10.96 -8.61
C GLU A 163 12.63 11.75 -9.60
N THR A 164 13.92 11.82 -9.27
CA THR A 164 14.92 12.56 -10.04
C THR A 164 15.74 11.66 -10.98
N ASP A 165 15.82 10.36 -10.69
CA ASP A 165 16.47 9.38 -11.56
C ASP A 165 15.50 9.00 -12.71
N PRO A 166 15.86 9.25 -13.98
CA PRO A 166 14.96 9.04 -15.11
C PRO A 166 14.63 7.56 -15.34
N GLU A 167 15.55 6.63 -15.03
CA GLU A 167 15.29 5.19 -15.18
C GLU A 167 14.33 4.70 -14.09
N LEU A 168 14.53 5.14 -12.84
CA LEU A 168 13.61 4.82 -11.75
C LEU A 168 12.24 5.44 -11.96
N LYS A 169 12.16 6.65 -12.51
CA LYS A 169 10.89 7.29 -12.82
C LYS A 169 10.11 6.50 -13.86
N ALA A 170 10.76 6.08 -14.94
CA ALA A 170 10.14 5.23 -15.95
C ALA A 170 9.67 3.89 -15.35
N LEU A 171 10.45 3.30 -14.44
CA LEU A 171 10.07 2.07 -13.74
C LEU A 171 8.85 2.29 -12.82
N LYS A 172 8.83 3.38 -12.04
CA LYS A 172 7.69 3.75 -11.18
C LYS A 172 6.41 3.93 -12.00
N GLU A 173 6.47 4.69 -13.09
CA GLU A 173 5.33 4.92 -13.98
C GLU A 173 4.84 3.64 -14.64
N ARG A 174 5.76 2.74 -15.05
CA ARG A 174 5.39 1.43 -15.60
C ARG A 174 4.67 0.58 -14.56
N LEU A 175 5.24 0.48 -13.35
CA LEU A 175 4.68 -0.30 -12.27
C LEU A 175 3.32 0.25 -11.81
N GLU A 176 3.17 1.58 -11.77
CA GLU A 176 1.91 2.26 -11.47
C GLU A 176 0.81 1.84 -12.45
N ARG A 177 1.10 1.75 -13.76
CA ARG A 177 0.11 1.28 -14.76
C ARG A 177 -0.32 -0.16 -14.49
N PHE A 178 0.59 -1.05 -14.10
CA PHE A 178 0.26 -2.43 -13.75
C PHE A 178 -0.60 -2.54 -12.49
N LEU A 179 -0.29 -1.76 -11.45
CA LEU A 179 -1.09 -1.73 -10.24
C LEU A 179 -2.45 -1.08 -10.49
N THR A 180 -2.52 -0.01 -11.28
CA THR A 180 -3.77 0.65 -11.70
C THR A 180 -4.68 -0.33 -12.44
N LEU A 181 -4.12 -1.08 -13.39
CA LEU A 181 -4.85 -2.12 -14.11
C LEU A 181 -5.52 -3.15 -13.17
N SER A 182 -4.82 -3.49 -12.08
CA SER A 182 -5.21 -4.56 -11.17
C SER A 182 -6.12 -4.09 -10.03
N PHE A 183 -5.89 -2.90 -9.49
CA PHE A 183 -6.44 -2.46 -8.20
C PHE A 183 -7.20 -1.14 -8.23
N ASP A 184 -7.10 -0.34 -9.29
CA ASP A 184 -7.80 0.95 -9.30
C ASP A 184 -9.33 0.71 -9.27
N PRO A 185 -10.08 1.41 -8.39
CA PRO A 185 -11.55 1.28 -8.35
C PRO A 185 -12.23 1.95 -9.54
N ASP A 186 -11.60 2.92 -10.20
CA ASP A 186 -12.13 3.60 -11.36
C ASP A 186 -11.85 2.82 -12.65
N SER A 187 -12.92 2.38 -13.30
CA SER A 187 -12.86 1.71 -14.59
C SER A 187 -12.23 2.57 -15.69
N ALA A 188 -12.37 3.91 -15.65
CA ALA A 188 -11.78 4.78 -16.65
C ALA A 188 -10.25 4.84 -16.52
N ALA A 189 -9.73 4.92 -15.29
CA ALA A 189 -8.30 4.83 -14.99
C ALA A 189 -7.70 3.49 -15.49
N ARG A 190 -8.41 2.37 -15.27
CA ARG A 190 -8.00 1.05 -15.81
C ARG A 190 -7.91 1.04 -17.34
N VAL A 191 -8.91 1.58 -18.03
CA VAL A 191 -8.91 1.65 -19.50
C VAL A 191 -7.78 2.53 -20.02
N ALA A 192 -7.49 3.65 -19.35
CA ALA A 192 -6.35 4.50 -19.67
C ALA A 192 -5.01 3.75 -19.51
N ALA A 193 -4.86 2.97 -18.43
CA ALA A 193 -3.68 2.13 -18.21
C ALA A 193 -3.50 1.06 -19.31
N ILE A 194 -4.58 0.38 -19.72
CA ILE A 194 -4.56 -0.57 -20.86
C ILE A 194 -4.09 0.14 -22.12
N SER A 195 -4.64 1.31 -22.42
CA SER A 195 -4.29 2.09 -23.61
C SER A 195 -2.82 2.49 -23.61
N ALA A 196 -2.29 2.89 -22.44
CA ALA A 196 -0.89 3.26 -22.27
C ALA A 196 0.08 2.07 -22.41
N LEU A 197 -0.37 0.84 -22.14
CA LEU A 197 0.40 -0.39 -22.32
C LEU A 197 0.26 -0.99 -23.73
N GLY A 198 -0.73 -0.56 -24.52
CA GLY A 198 -1.16 -1.25 -25.75
C GLY A 198 -0.13 -1.34 -26.88
N SER A 199 0.89 -0.47 -26.91
CA SER A 199 2.00 -0.55 -27.87
C SER A 199 3.17 -1.43 -27.40
N ASP A 200 3.16 -1.87 -26.15
CA ASP A 200 4.24 -2.65 -25.55
C ASP A 200 4.00 -4.15 -25.71
N THR A 201 4.90 -4.81 -26.44
CA THR A 201 4.79 -6.24 -26.76
C THR A 201 5.50 -7.17 -25.77
N SER A 202 6.05 -6.63 -24.69
CA SER A 202 6.79 -7.37 -23.66
C SER A 202 5.93 -8.45 -22.97
N LEU A 203 6.62 -9.46 -22.40
CA LEU A 203 5.96 -10.64 -21.83
C LEU A 203 5.16 -10.31 -20.57
N ASP A 204 5.63 -9.38 -19.74
CA ASP A 204 4.94 -8.89 -18.55
C ASP A 204 3.65 -8.13 -18.91
N VAL A 205 3.66 -7.31 -19.97
CA VAL A 205 2.43 -6.65 -20.46
C VAL A 205 1.41 -7.67 -20.94
N ARG A 206 1.85 -8.68 -21.72
CA ARG A 206 0.95 -9.76 -22.13
C ARG A 206 0.41 -10.54 -20.93
N ALA A 207 1.26 -10.83 -19.94
CA ALA A 207 0.86 -11.52 -18.72
C ALA A 207 -0.18 -10.71 -17.93
N ALA A 208 -0.06 -9.38 -17.89
CA ALA A 208 -1.02 -8.51 -17.21
C ALA A 208 -2.35 -8.34 -17.97
N LEU A 209 -2.32 -8.32 -19.31
CA LEU A 209 -3.52 -8.08 -20.13
C LEU A 209 -4.30 -9.36 -20.48
N ASN A 210 -3.65 -10.51 -20.64
CA ASN A 210 -4.30 -11.77 -20.99
C ASN A 210 -5.43 -12.18 -20.03
N PRO A 211 -5.31 -12.02 -18.69
CA PRO A 211 -6.40 -12.33 -17.77
C PRO A 211 -7.67 -11.51 -18.02
N LEU A 212 -7.56 -10.30 -18.58
CA LEU A 212 -8.71 -9.40 -18.79
C LEU A 212 -9.63 -9.84 -19.93
N VAL A 213 -9.10 -10.64 -20.86
CA VAL A 213 -9.86 -11.23 -21.97
C VAL A 213 -10.18 -12.70 -21.75
N ALA A 214 -9.72 -13.27 -20.62
CA ALA A 214 -10.06 -14.63 -20.25
C ALA A 214 -11.56 -14.72 -19.99
N THR A 215 -12.19 -15.76 -20.53
CA THR A 215 -13.61 -16.04 -20.32
C THR A 215 -13.76 -17.33 -19.53
N THR A 216 -14.68 -17.32 -18.57
CA THR A 216 -15.11 -18.52 -17.85
C THR A 216 -16.56 -18.80 -18.21
N ARG A 217 -16.92 -20.09 -18.22
CA ARG A 217 -18.31 -20.52 -18.42
C ARG A 217 -18.91 -20.75 -17.04
N VAL A 218 -20.05 -20.12 -16.79
CA VAL A 218 -20.80 -20.26 -15.54
C VAL A 218 -22.26 -20.52 -15.87
N ALA A 219 -22.91 -21.38 -15.10
CA ALA A 219 -24.36 -21.46 -15.07
C ALA A 219 -24.89 -20.52 -13.98
N ALA A 220 -25.87 -19.69 -14.32
CA ALA A 220 -26.47 -18.74 -13.39
C ALA A 220 -27.98 -18.63 -13.65
N LEU A 221 -28.77 -18.54 -12.58
CA LEU A 221 -30.23 -18.37 -12.66
C LEU A 221 -30.63 -16.92 -13.02
N SER A 222 -29.73 -15.97 -12.74
CA SER A 222 -29.85 -14.55 -13.07
C SER A 222 -28.60 -14.09 -13.82
N LYS A 223 -28.61 -12.85 -14.32
CA LYS A 223 -27.42 -12.26 -14.94
C LYS A 223 -26.24 -12.34 -13.95
N PRO A 224 -25.09 -12.92 -14.35
CA PRO A 224 -23.91 -12.98 -13.49
C PRO A 224 -23.28 -11.59 -13.33
N ASP A 225 -22.53 -11.41 -12.25
CA ASP A 225 -21.77 -10.18 -12.02
C ASP A 225 -20.66 -10.02 -13.06
N GLY A 226 -20.45 -8.77 -13.51
CA GLY A 226 -19.41 -8.42 -14.49
C GLY A 226 -19.87 -8.46 -15.96
N ASN A 227 -18.89 -8.55 -16.86
CA ASN A 227 -19.10 -8.49 -18.31
C ASN A 227 -19.51 -9.85 -18.86
N VAL A 228 -20.67 -9.93 -19.51
CA VAL A 228 -21.14 -11.14 -20.20
C VAL A 228 -20.60 -11.14 -21.62
N ALA A 229 -19.60 -11.98 -21.90
CA ALA A 229 -19.02 -12.10 -23.25
C ALA A 229 -20.02 -12.71 -24.25
N ARG A 230 -20.76 -13.75 -23.84
CA ARG A 230 -21.74 -14.45 -24.68
C ARG A 230 -22.68 -15.30 -23.84
N VAL A 231 -23.94 -15.43 -24.26
CA VAL A 231 -24.91 -16.39 -23.71
C VAL A 231 -24.88 -17.68 -24.54
N LEU A 232 -24.71 -18.83 -23.87
CA LEU A 232 -24.61 -20.16 -24.50
C LEU A 232 -25.97 -20.87 -24.47
N GLY A 233 -26.39 -21.45 -25.59
CA GLY A 233 -27.62 -22.22 -25.72
C GLY A 233 -27.37 -23.72 -25.84
N VAL A 234 -28.22 -24.53 -25.19
CA VAL A 234 -28.20 -25.99 -25.33
C VAL A 234 -28.57 -26.39 -26.76
N GLY A 235 -27.88 -27.38 -27.33
CA GLY A 235 -28.04 -27.86 -28.70
C GLY A 235 -27.34 -27.01 -29.76
N ARG A 236 -26.95 -25.77 -29.43
CA ARG A 236 -26.17 -24.89 -30.31
C ARG A 236 -24.71 -24.76 -29.87
N ASP A 237 -24.50 -24.39 -28.60
CA ASP A 237 -23.17 -24.11 -28.03
C ASP A 237 -22.70 -25.18 -27.05
N LEU A 238 -23.65 -25.87 -26.40
CA LEU A 238 -23.41 -26.88 -25.37
C LEU A 238 -24.32 -28.08 -25.61
N THR A 239 -23.83 -29.28 -25.31
CA THR A 239 -24.69 -30.45 -25.14
C THR A 239 -25.50 -30.33 -23.84
N GLU A 240 -26.60 -31.10 -23.75
CA GLU A 240 -27.38 -31.18 -22.51
C GLU A 240 -26.53 -31.71 -21.33
N VAL A 241 -25.53 -32.56 -21.63
CA VAL A 241 -24.57 -33.07 -20.66
C VAL A 241 -23.68 -31.95 -20.11
N GLU A 242 -23.00 -31.22 -20.98
CA GLU A 242 -22.13 -30.11 -20.55
C GLU A 242 -22.90 -29.01 -19.83
N ALA A 243 -24.13 -28.72 -20.27
CA ALA A 243 -24.98 -27.74 -19.60
C ALA A 243 -25.39 -28.20 -18.18
N TYR A 244 -25.72 -29.48 -18.02
CA TYR A 244 -26.02 -30.05 -16.70
C TYR A 244 -24.79 -30.06 -15.79
N ASP A 245 -23.61 -30.40 -16.31
CA ASP A 245 -22.37 -30.40 -15.52
C ASP A 245 -22.03 -29.00 -15.03
N LEU A 246 -22.26 -27.95 -15.84
CA LEU A 246 -22.13 -26.55 -15.40
C LEU A 246 -23.12 -26.19 -14.28
N LEU A 247 -24.36 -26.71 -14.31
CA LEU A 247 -25.32 -26.54 -13.21
C LEU A 247 -24.84 -27.24 -11.93
N VAL A 248 -24.26 -28.43 -12.03
CA VAL A 248 -23.71 -29.16 -10.87
C VAL A 248 -22.54 -28.41 -10.26
N VAL A 249 -21.59 -27.95 -11.09
CA VAL A 249 -20.43 -27.15 -10.63
C VAL A 249 -20.88 -25.86 -9.94
N ALA A 250 -21.96 -25.24 -10.43
CA ALA A 250 -22.56 -24.05 -9.82
C ALA A 250 -23.43 -24.34 -8.59
N GLY A 251 -23.62 -25.61 -8.19
CA GLY A 251 -24.50 -26.01 -7.09
C GLY A 251 -25.99 -25.81 -7.37
N LEU A 252 -26.38 -25.66 -8.64
CA LEU A 252 -27.74 -25.43 -9.11
C LEU A 252 -28.48 -26.72 -9.46
N ALA A 253 -27.78 -27.85 -9.56
CA ALA A 253 -28.35 -29.17 -9.80
C ALA A 253 -27.58 -30.24 -9.00
N PRO A 254 -28.24 -31.35 -8.61
CA PRO A 254 -27.55 -32.47 -7.97
C PRO A 254 -26.61 -33.17 -8.94
N ALA A 255 -25.49 -33.70 -8.41
CA ALA A 255 -24.59 -34.54 -9.19
C ALA A 255 -25.35 -35.73 -9.79
N ARG A 256 -24.94 -36.15 -10.99
CA ARG A 256 -25.55 -37.30 -11.65
C ARG A 256 -25.24 -38.55 -10.85
N LEU A 257 -26.26 -39.36 -10.62
CA LEU A 257 -26.11 -40.67 -9.99
C LEU A 257 -25.24 -41.56 -10.89
N THR A 258 -24.27 -42.22 -10.28
CA THR A 258 -23.54 -43.33 -10.89
C THR A 258 -24.50 -44.47 -11.23
N LEU A 259 -24.11 -45.38 -12.15
CA LEU A 259 -24.94 -46.54 -12.50
C LEU A 259 -25.31 -47.42 -11.29
N GLU A 260 -24.43 -47.48 -10.29
CA GLU A 260 -24.66 -48.21 -9.05
C GLU A 260 -25.71 -47.51 -8.18
N GLU A 261 -25.61 -46.19 -8.00
CA GLU A 261 -26.60 -45.39 -7.26
C GLU A 261 -27.96 -45.36 -7.95
N GLN A 262 -27.99 -45.34 -9.30
CA GLN A 262 -29.24 -45.45 -10.06
C GLN A 262 -29.94 -46.79 -9.81
N ARG A 263 -29.18 -47.90 -9.79
CA ARG A 263 -29.72 -49.23 -9.50
C ARG A 263 -30.22 -49.33 -8.06
N ALA A 264 -29.49 -48.74 -7.10
CA ALA A 264 -29.89 -48.73 -5.70
C ALA A 264 -31.16 -47.88 -5.44
N ALA A 265 -31.40 -46.83 -6.22
CA ALA A 265 -32.58 -45.97 -6.10
C ALA A 265 -33.88 -46.54 -6.72
N LEU A 266 -33.77 -47.62 -7.52
CA LEU A 266 -34.90 -48.27 -8.19
C LEU A 266 -35.45 -49.49 -7.43
N VAL A 267 -34.92 -49.78 -6.23
CA VAL A 267 -35.32 -50.88 -5.33
C VAL A 267 -35.99 -50.30 -4.10
#